data_AF-A0A5J6JCG8-F1
#
_entry.id   AF-A0A5J6JCG8-F1
#
_cell.length_a   1.000
_cell.length_b   1.000
_cell.length_c   1.000
_cell.angle_alpha   90.00
_cell.angle_beta   90.00
_cell.angle_gamma   90.00
#
_symmetry.space_group_name_H-M   'P 1'
#
loop_
_entity.id
_entity.type
_entity.pdbx_description
1 polymer ?
#
loop_
_entity_poly.entity_id
_entity_poly.type
_entity_poly.pdbx_seq_one_letter_code
_entity_poly.pdbx_strand_id
1 'polypeptide(L)'
;MHASTVASVAVPVTAALYGLTGVVRGRAAVRHRRALDRWAAVLADPYQAALERWWPNDAVQAATARLLLDGLVTVNHRGNLRPAPGAADPARAPGHPLPEAVLAALRRRSAPATLGSLVLRDEGFASARREFREARPDLLTVREPAGASKLGLYLVLAEMLFCVCGLMSLQPGGDAEWTAAWAAWIGVIAQIVWFPVHDRARGLGWTGDADAVETARLGPPHPALCALEARDPETFRRLRVSRLRTRRGRNRGRPRRRTPAGSGEPVSTG
;
A
#
# COMPACT_ATOMS: atom_id res chain seq x y z
N MET A 1 14.00 -37.72 -43.65
CA MET A 1 14.41 -36.65 -42.69
C MET A 1 15.49 -37.25 -41.81
N HIS A 2 16.57 -36.55 -41.48
CA HIS A 2 17.60 -37.09 -40.58
C HIS A 2 17.29 -36.71 -39.14
N ALA A 3 17.56 -37.63 -38.20
CA ALA A 3 17.37 -37.38 -36.77
C ALA A 3 18.21 -36.18 -36.27
N SER A 4 19.38 -35.95 -36.88
CA SER A 4 20.24 -34.80 -36.64
C SER A 4 19.58 -33.45 -36.98
N THR A 5 18.75 -33.40 -38.03
CA THR A 5 18.01 -32.19 -38.41
C THR A 5 16.98 -31.82 -37.34
N VAL A 6 16.22 -32.80 -36.84
CA VAL A 6 15.24 -32.56 -35.76
C VAL A 6 15.96 -32.14 -34.47
N ALA A 7 17.03 -32.85 -34.10
CA ALA A 7 17.81 -32.53 -32.90
C ALA A 7 18.43 -31.12 -32.94
N SER A 8 18.87 -30.68 -34.12
CA SER A 8 19.46 -29.35 -34.31
C SER A 8 18.48 -28.20 -34.08
N VAL A 9 17.16 -28.47 -34.09
CA VAL A 9 16.12 -27.49 -33.82
C VAL A 9 15.60 -27.63 -32.39
N ALA A 10 15.22 -28.86 -32.00
CA ALA A 10 14.60 -29.11 -30.70
C ALA A 10 15.52 -28.73 -29.53
N VAL A 11 16.81 -29.09 -29.59
CA VAL A 11 17.74 -28.87 -28.46
C VAL A 11 18.01 -27.37 -28.23
N PRO A 12 18.35 -26.55 -29.25
CA PRO A 12 18.53 -25.11 -29.04
C PRO A 12 17.26 -24.38 -28.63
N VAL A 13 16.09 -24.75 -29.17
CA VAL A 13 14.80 -24.17 -28.77
C VAL A 13 14.54 -24.46 -27.29
N THR A 14 14.72 -25.70 -26.83
CA THR A 14 14.59 -26.05 -25.42
C THR A 14 15.57 -25.27 -24.54
N ALA A 15 16.83 -25.16 -24.94
CA ALA A 15 17.83 -24.39 -24.20
C ALA A 15 17.44 -22.89 -24.09
N ALA A 16 16.94 -22.30 -25.18
CA ALA A 16 16.47 -20.91 -25.20
C ALA A 16 15.26 -20.69 -24.28
N LEU A 17 14.30 -21.62 -24.28
CA LEU A 17 13.11 -21.55 -23.42
C LEU A 17 13.48 -21.61 -21.93
N TYR A 18 14.36 -22.53 -21.53
CA TYR A 18 14.81 -22.63 -20.15
C TYR A 18 15.73 -21.47 -19.74
N GLY A 19 16.58 -20.99 -20.65
CA GLY A 19 17.37 -19.77 -20.45
C GLY A 19 16.49 -18.54 -20.20
N LEU A 20 15.41 -18.36 -20.97
CA LEU A 20 14.43 -17.30 -20.77
C LEU A 20 13.77 -17.40 -19.38
N THR A 21 13.36 -18.59 -18.96
CA THR A 21 12.79 -18.81 -17.61
C THR A 21 13.79 -18.42 -16.52
N GLY A 22 15.06 -18.78 -16.67
CA GLY A 22 16.13 -18.39 -15.75
C GLY A 22 16.27 -16.86 -15.65
N VAL A 23 16.28 -16.18 -16.79
CA VAL A 23 16.35 -14.70 -16.84
C VAL A 23 15.12 -14.05 -16.21
N VAL A 24 13.91 -14.58 -16.47
CA VAL A 24 12.67 -14.08 -15.86
C VAL A 24 12.70 -14.24 -14.34
N ARG A 25 13.11 -15.42 -13.83
CA ARG A 25 13.24 -15.66 -12.38
C ARG A 25 14.32 -14.78 -11.75
N GLY A 26 15.46 -14.60 -12.39
CA GLY A 26 16.53 -13.72 -11.90
C GLY A 26 16.08 -12.27 -11.80
N ARG A 27 15.42 -11.75 -12.85
CA ARG A 27 14.86 -10.39 -12.84
C ARG A 27 13.75 -10.23 -11.80
N ALA A 28 12.88 -11.23 -11.65
CA ALA A 28 11.84 -11.24 -10.62
C ALA A 28 12.47 -11.22 -9.22
N ALA A 29 13.46 -12.06 -8.94
CA ALA A 29 14.13 -12.11 -7.65
C ALA A 29 14.84 -10.79 -7.30
N VAL A 30 15.54 -10.17 -8.25
CA VAL A 30 16.19 -8.86 -8.04
C VAL A 30 15.15 -7.76 -7.78
N ARG A 31 14.04 -7.76 -8.53
CA ARG A 31 12.94 -6.81 -8.31
C ARG A 31 12.26 -7.03 -6.96
N HIS A 32 12.04 -8.28 -6.58
CA HIS A 32 11.46 -8.65 -5.31
C HIS A 32 12.32 -8.17 -4.14
N ARG A 33 13.64 -8.41 -4.19
CA ARG A 33 14.57 -7.87 -3.18
C ARG A 33 14.48 -6.34 -3.07
N ARG A 34 14.52 -5.63 -4.22
CA ARG A 34 14.37 -4.17 -4.24
C ARG A 34 13.02 -3.70 -3.72
N ALA A 35 11.94 -4.43 -3.99
CA ALA A 35 10.61 -4.13 -3.48
C ALA A 35 10.56 -4.33 -1.96
N LEU A 36 11.10 -5.44 -1.45
CA LEU A 36 11.22 -5.70 -0.01
C LEU A 36 12.05 -4.64 0.70
N ASP A 37 13.19 -4.21 0.13
CA ASP A 37 14.03 -3.17 0.73
C ASP A 37 13.27 -1.82 0.82
N ARG A 38 12.53 -1.46 -0.23
CA ARG A 38 11.68 -0.26 -0.23
C ARG A 38 10.52 -0.36 0.75
N TRP A 39 9.92 -1.55 0.85
CA TRP A 39 8.88 -1.83 1.84
C TRP A 39 9.41 -1.80 3.27
N ALA A 40 10.61 -2.32 3.52
CA ALA A 40 11.26 -2.25 4.81
C ALA A 40 11.49 -0.79 5.24
N ALA A 41 11.90 0.08 4.32
CA ALA A 41 12.02 1.51 4.59
C ALA A 41 10.66 2.17 4.93
N VAL A 42 9.58 1.79 4.22
CA VAL A 42 8.22 2.30 4.51
C VAL A 42 7.67 1.76 5.83
N LEU A 43 7.95 0.50 6.18
CA LEU A 43 7.50 -0.12 7.42
C LEU A 43 8.31 0.34 8.63
N ALA A 44 9.55 0.79 8.43
CA ALA A 44 10.38 1.38 9.47
C ALA A 44 9.78 2.69 10.01
N ASP A 45 9.11 3.48 9.16
CA ASP A 45 8.34 4.64 9.58
C ASP A 45 6.83 4.30 9.67
N PRO A 46 6.27 4.17 10.89
CA PRO A 46 4.87 3.79 11.06
C PRO A 46 3.90 4.83 10.48
N TYR A 47 4.30 6.09 10.32
CA TYR A 47 3.50 7.12 9.65
C TYR A 47 3.46 6.94 8.14
N GLN A 48 4.56 6.52 7.52
CA GLN A 48 4.58 6.17 6.09
C GLN A 48 3.73 4.93 5.82
N ALA A 49 3.79 3.92 6.70
CA ALA A 49 2.93 2.74 6.62
C ALA A 49 1.43 3.08 6.74
N ALA A 50 1.08 4.10 7.52
CA ALA A 50 -0.30 4.55 7.71
C ALA A 50 -0.79 5.59 6.68
N LEU A 51 0.06 6.05 5.76
CA LEU A 51 -0.23 7.20 4.89
C LEU A 51 -1.38 6.95 3.89
N GLU A 52 -1.46 5.74 3.34
CA GLU A 52 -2.50 5.32 2.38
C GLU A 52 -3.72 4.68 3.04
N ARG A 53 -3.72 4.53 4.36
CA ARG A 53 -4.82 3.87 5.05
C ARG A 53 -6.07 4.73 5.05
N TRP A 54 -7.21 4.08 4.92
CA TRP A 54 -8.50 4.74 5.06
C TRP A 54 -8.79 5.11 6.52
N TRP A 55 -9.63 6.12 6.72
CA TRP A 55 -10.12 6.50 8.05
C TRP A 55 -10.82 5.32 8.74
N PRO A 56 -10.60 5.06 10.05
CA PRO A 56 -9.93 5.89 11.05
C PRO A 56 -8.43 5.63 11.27
N ASN A 57 -7.79 4.83 10.42
CA ASN A 57 -6.43 4.33 10.64
C ASN A 57 -5.35 5.12 9.87
N ASP A 58 -5.67 6.34 9.42
CA ASP A 58 -4.79 7.15 8.59
C ASP A 58 -3.67 7.82 9.39
N ALA A 59 -2.55 8.10 8.72
CA ALA A 59 -1.37 8.72 9.34
C ALA A 59 -1.67 10.04 10.05
N VAL A 60 -2.65 10.83 9.58
CA VAL A 60 -3.01 12.11 10.21
C VAL A 60 -3.69 11.89 11.56
N GLN A 61 -4.58 10.90 11.66
CA GLN A 61 -5.20 10.55 12.94
C GLN A 61 -4.17 9.96 13.89
N ALA A 62 -3.25 9.13 13.40
CA ALA A 62 -2.12 8.61 14.18
C ALA A 62 -1.19 9.72 14.71
N ALA A 63 -0.85 10.70 13.87
CA ALA A 63 -0.03 11.84 14.25
C ALA A 63 -0.69 12.66 15.36
N THR A 64 -1.99 12.89 15.24
CA THR A 64 -2.75 13.60 16.27
C THR A 64 -2.87 12.77 17.56
N ALA A 65 -3.06 11.46 17.46
CA ALA A 65 -3.08 10.56 18.62
C ALA A 65 -1.75 10.61 19.39
N ARG A 66 -0.62 10.64 18.67
CA ARG A 66 0.69 10.80 19.30
C ARG A 66 0.81 12.12 20.06
N LEU A 67 0.38 13.24 19.46
CA LEU A 67 0.38 14.55 20.14
C LEU A 67 -0.50 14.59 21.39
N LEU A 68 -1.60 13.84 21.41
CA LEU A 68 -2.46 13.69 22.60
C LEU A 68 -1.77 12.87 23.69
N LEU A 69 -1.10 11.77 23.31
CA LEU A 69 -0.33 10.93 24.24
C LEU A 69 0.84 11.67 24.87
N ASP A 70 1.53 12.51 24.07
CA ASP A 70 2.67 13.33 24.51
C ASP A 70 2.21 14.60 25.26
N GLY A 71 0.90 14.83 25.39
CA GLY A 71 0.33 15.97 26.11
C GLY A 71 0.57 17.33 25.44
N LEU A 72 0.94 17.33 24.15
CA LEU A 72 1.18 18.55 23.36
C LEU A 72 -0.11 19.14 22.79
N VAL A 73 -1.13 18.31 22.61
CA VAL A 73 -2.45 18.74 22.16
C VAL A 73 -3.48 18.23 23.16
N THR A 74 -4.58 18.97 23.30
CA THR A 74 -5.76 18.52 24.06
C THR A 74 -6.96 18.46 23.14
N VAL A 75 -7.85 17.50 23.38
CA VAL A 75 -9.14 17.40 22.71
C VAL A 75 -10.26 17.63 23.72
N ASN A 76 -11.18 18.54 23.40
CA ASN A 76 -12.33 18.78 24.25
C ASN A 76 -13.46 17.75 23.99
N HIS A 77 -14.51 17.79 24.82
CA HIS A 77 -15.70 16.92 24.70
C HIS A 77 -16.41 17.00 23.33
N ARG A 78 -16.15 18.01 22.50
CA ARG A 78 -16.75 18.17 21.15
C ARG A 78 -15.83 17.71 20.02
N GLY A 79 -14.63 17.22 20.34
CA GLY A 79 -13.62 16.88 19.35
C GLY A 79 -12.90 18.11 18.78
N ASN A 80 -12.85 19.26 19.46
CA ASN A 80 -11.97 20.35 19.02
C ASN A 80 -10.60 20.20 19.68
N LEU A 81 -9.56 20.40 18.88
CA LEU A 81 -8.16 20.36 19.25
C LEU A 81 -7.65 21.75 19.59
N ARG A 82 -6.79 21.83 20.61
CA ARG A 82 -5.98 23.01 20.94
C ARG A 82 -4.56 22.59 21.34
N PRO A 83 -3.55 23.41 21.03
CA PRO A 83 -2.23 23.26 21.65
C PRO A 83 -2.36 23.29 23.17
N ALA A 84 -1.70 22.36 23.86
CA ALA A 84 -1.56 22.40 25.30
C ALA A 84 -0.51 23.46 25.71
N PRO A 85 -0.51 23.96 26.96
CA PRO A 85 0.49 24.92 27.42
C PRO A 85 1.94 24.42 27.25
N GLY A 86 2.17 23.12 27.50
CA GLY A 86 3.48 22.48 27.32
C GLY A 86 3.94 22.39 25.86
N ALA A 87 3.08 22.67 24.89
CA ALA A 87 3.44 22.73 23.49
C ALA A 87 4.01 24.09 23.06
N ALA A 88 4.28 25.02 23.97
CA ALA A 88 5.10 26.19 23.67
C ALA A 88 6.60 25.93 23.86
N ASP A 89 6.95 24.85 24.58
CA ASP A 89 8.33 24.49 24.90
C ASP A 89 9.03 23.86 23.67
N PRO A 90 10.11 24.48 23.14
CA PRO A 90 10.87 23.91 22.02
C PRO A 90 11.60 22.61 22.38
N ALA A 91 11.85 22.33 23.67
CA ALA A 91 12.47 21.06 24.10
C ALA A 91 11.51 19.87 23.97
N ARG A 92 10.21 20.11 23.77
CA ARG A 92 9.16 19.07 23.65
C ARG A 92 8.63 18.96 22.22
N ALA A 93 9.54 18.95 21.25
CA ALA A 93 9.18 18.76 19.84
C ALA A 93 8.74 17.30 19.58
N PRO A 94 7.74 17.07 18.70
CA PRO A 94 7.27 15.72 18.36
C PRO A 94 8.30 14.83 17.63
N GLY A 95 9.37 15.41 17.07
CA GLY A 95 10.48 14.68 16.45
C GLY A 95 10.15 13.98 15.13
N HIS A 96 8.99 14.28 14.53
CA HIS A 96 8.55 13.70 13.27
C HIS A 96 7.76 14.71 12.44
N PRO A 97 7.98 14.81 11.12
CA PRO A 97 7.42 15.87 10.28
C PRO A 97 5.90 15.93 10.28
N LEU A 98 5.22 14.78 10.35
CA LEU A 98 3.75 14.75 10.30
C LEU A 98 3.07 15.26 11.59
N PRO A 99 3.40 14.76 12.81
CA PRO A 99 2.97 15.39 14.06
C PRO A 99 3.37 16.87 14.19
N GLU A 100 4.57 17.24 13.75
CA GLU A 100 5.02 18.64 13.73
C GLU A 100 4.14 19.52 12.85
N ALA A 101 3.79 19.06 11.65
CA ALA A 101 2.89 19.78 10.75
C ALA A 101 1.49 19.98 11.37
N VAL A 102 0.95 18.97 12.08
CA VAL A 102 -0.32 19.11 12.81
C VAL A 102 -0.21 20.17 13.90
N LEU A 103 0.85 20.11 14.71
CA LEU A 103 1.06 21.07 15.80
C LEU A 103 1.26 22.50 15.27
N ALA A 104 2.05 22.67 14.21
CA ALA A 104 2.27 23.96 13.56
C ALA A 104 0.95 24.54 13.00
N ALA A 105 0.11 23.70 12.37
CA ALA A 105 -1.20 24.12 11.89
C ALA A 105 -2.15 24.53 13.02
N LEU A 106 -2.10 23.85 14.17
CA LEU A 106 -2.87 24.26 15.36
C LEU A 106 -2.35 25.57 15.95
N ARG A 107 -1.02 25.79 15.99
CA ARG A 107 -0.41 27.03 16.50
C ARG A 107 -0.73 28.26 15.63
N ARG A 108 -0.85 28.09 14.31
CA ARG A 108 -1.29 29.18 13.40
C ARG A 108 -2.72 29.65 13.66
N ARG A 109 -3.53 28.87 14.39
CA ARG A 109 -4.93 29.18 14.65
C ARG A 109 -5.12 29.72 16.06
N SER A 110 -5.72 30.91 16.15
CA SER A 110 -6.13 31.50 17.43
C SER A 110 -7.33 30.78 18.08
N ALA A 111 -8.07 29.99 17.31
CA ALA A 111 -9.27 29.30 17.75
C ALA A 111 -9.14 27.77 17.68
N PRO A 112 -9.81 27.03 18.60
CA PRO A 112 -9.87 25.57 18.58
C PRO A 112 -10.42 25.07 17.25
N ALA A 113 -9.74 24.09 16.66
CA ALA A 113 -10.08 23.53 15.35
C ALA A 113 -10.35 22.04 15.45
N THR A 114 -11.23 21.52 14.59
CA THR A 114 -11.39 20.08 14.41
C THR A 114 -10.34 19.56 13.46
N LEU A 115 -9.92 18.31 13.62
CA LEU A 115 -8.93 17.68 12.75
C LEU A 115 -9.41 17.64 11.29
N GLY A 116 -10.70 17.39 11.06
CA GLY A 116 -11.30 17.45 9.72
C GLY A 116 -11.19 18.85 9.09
N SER A 117 -11.37 19.92 9.87
CA SER A 117 -11.22 21.30 9.38
C SER A 117 -9.77 21.65 9.06
N LEU A 118 -8.81 21.10 9.82
CA LEU A 118 -7.39 21.30 9.59
C LEU A 118 -6.97 20.66 8.26
N VAL A 119 -7.35 19.40 8.03
CA VAL A 119 -7.00 18.70 6.79
C VAL A 119 -7.63 19.29 5.54
N LEU A 120 -8.84 19.85 5.65
CA LEU A 120 -9.54 20.39 4.48
C LEU A 120 -9.19 21.86 4.16
N ARG A 121 -8.73 22.65 5.14
CA ARG A 121 -8.64 24.10 5.00
C ARG A 121 -7.28 24.70 5.31
N ASP A 122 -6.36 23.92 5.87
CA ASP A 122 -5.04 24.43 6.22
C ASP A 122 -4.04 24.13 5.10
N GLU A 123 -3.69 25.15 4.32
CA GLU A 123 -2.77 25.02 3.17
C GLU A 123 -1.35 24.64 3.59
N GLY A 124 -0.89 25.18 4.73
CA GLY A 124 0.42 24.83 5.28
C GLY A 124 0.50 23.36 5.68
N PHE A 125 -0.55 22.82 6.32
CA PHE A 125 -0.64 21.39 6.60
C PHE A 125 -0.76 20.55 5.33
N ALA A 126 -1.57 21.00 4.36
CA ALA A 126 -1.74 20.28 3.10
C ALA A 126 -0.40 20.16 2.33
N SER A 127 0.40 21.23 2.34
CA SER A 127 1.74 21.27 1.73
C SER A 127 2.71 20.33 2.44
N ALA A 128 2.82 20.40 3.77
CA ALA A 128 3.68 19.50 4.55
C ALA A 128 3.27 18.02 4.40
N ARG A 129 1.97 17.73 4.32
CA ARG A 129 1.48 16.36 4.06
C ARG A 129 1.82 15.89 2.65
N ARG A 130 1.81 16.79 1.67
CA ARG A 130 2.22 16.48 0.29
C ARG A 130 3.73 16.18 0.23
N GLU A 131 4.55 17.02 0.84
CA GLU A 131 5.99 16.82 0.93
C GLU A 131 6.34 15.51 1.65
N PHE A 132 5.68 15.20 2.77
CA PHE A 132 5.84 13.92 3.46
C PHE A 132 5.45 12.70 2.60
N ARG A 133 4.45 12.87 1.72
CA ARG A 133 4.06 11.83 0.76
C ARG A 133 5.08 11.70 -0.37
N GLU A 134 5.61 12.81 -0.86
CA GLU A 134 6.64 12.84 -1.92
C GLU A 134 7.97 12.26 -1.42
N ALA A 135 8.27 12.36 -0.13
CA ALA A 135 9.40 11.71 0.51
C ALA A 135 9.25 10.17 0.59
N ARG A 136 8.06 9.61 0.32
CA ARG A 136 7.83 8.17 0.34
C ARG A 136 8.52 7.54 -0.87
N PRO A 137 9.34 6.49 -0.69
CA PRO A 137 9.97 5.81 -1.82
C PRO A 137 8.91 5.22 -2.74
N ASP A 138 9.16 5.33 -4.05
CA ASP A 138 8.28 4.74 -5.07
C ASP A 138 8.15 3.24 -4.84
N LEU A 139 6.96 2.84 -4.36
CA LEU A 139 6.61 1.44 -4.26
C LEU A 139 6.52 0.89 -5.66
N LEU A 140 7.36 -0.11 -5.95
CA LEU A 140 7.27 -0.83 -7.21
C LEU A 140 5.95 -1.61 -7.17
N THR A 141 4.93 -1.10 -7.86
CA THR A 141 3.80 -1.95 -8.24
C THR A 141 4.37 -2.95 -9.24
N VAL A 142 4.64 -4.16 -8.75
CA VAL A 142 5.25 -5.20 -9.55
C VAL A 142 4.15 -5.76 -10.47
N ARG A 143 3.88 -5.04 -11.56
CA ARG A 143 2.92 -5.49 -12.57
C ARG A 143 3.50 -6.73 -13.25
N GLU A 144 2.66 -7.74 -13.44
CA GLU A 144 3.02 -8.93 -14.19
C GLU A 144 3.65 -8.53 -15.53
N PRO A 145 4.81 -9.10 -15.91
CA PRO A 145 5.36 -8.85 -17.23
C PRO A 145 4.32 -9.32 -18.25
N ALA A 146 4.11 -8.53 -19.30
CA ALA A 146 3.19 -8.89 -20.38
C ALA A 146 3.42 -10.36 -20.77
N GLY A 147 2.34 -11.14 -20.81
CA GLY A 147 2.38 -12.56 -21.13
C GLY A 147 3.16 -12.82 -22.42
N ALA A 148 3.64 -14.06 -22.60
CA ALA A 148 4.27 -14.43 -23.86
C ALA A 148 3.34 -14.04 -25.02
N SER A 149 3.87 -13.37 -26.04
CA SER A 149 3.04 -12.98 -27.18
C SER A 149 2.40 -14.24 -27.77
N LYS A 150 1.10 -14.18 -28.11
CA LYS A 150 0.39 -15.33 -28.71
C LYS A 150 1.16 -15.91 -29.90
N LEU A 151 1.84 -15.04 -30.65
CA LEU A 151 2.70 -15.39 -31.76
C LEU A 151 3.88 -16.29 -31.35
N GLY A 152 4.57 -15.99 -30.23
CA GLY A 152 5.64 -16.84 -29.71
C GLY A 152 5.15 -18.22 -29.25
N LEU A 153 3.96 -18.27 -28.64
CA LEU A 153 3.32 -19.54 -28.27
C LEU A 153 3.00 -20.39 -29.51
N TYR A 154 2.40 -19.78 -30.54
CA TYR A 154 2.10 -20.48 -31.79
C TYR A 154 3.36 -20.97 -32.50
N LEU A 155 4.46 -20.21 -32.45
CA LEU A 155 5.73 -20.62 -33.04
C LEU A 155 6.31 -21.87 -32.36
N VAL A 156 6.28 -21.93 -31.02
CA VAL A 156 6.72 -23.12 -30.26
C VAL A 156 5.82 -24.31 -30.55
N LEU A 157 4.50 -24.13 -30.60
CA LEU A 157 3.57 -25.21 -30.95
C LEU A 157 3.81 -25.73 -32.38
N ALA A 158 4.09 -24.85 -33.33
CA ALA A 158 4.41 -25.22 -34.72
C ALA A 158 5.74 -25.98 -34.82
N GLU A 159 6.77 -25.57 -34.08
CA GLU A 159 8.05 -26.29 -34.00
C GLU A 159 7.91 -27.66 -33.35
N MET A 160 7.16 -27.76 -32.25
CA MET A 160 6.84 -29.04 -31.62
C MET A 160 6.12 -29.98 -32.58
N LEU A 161 5.12 -29.48 -33.31
CA LEU A 161 4.39 -30.28 -34.30
C LEU A 161 5.31 -30.76 -35.41
N PHE A 162 6.18 -29.89 -35.92
CA PHE A 162 7.21 -30.25 -36.90
C PHE A 162 8.15 -31.33 -36.37
N CYS A 163 8.62 -31.19 -35.12
CA CYS A 163 9.53 -32.14 -34.50
C CYS A 163 8.87 -33.50 -34.25
N VAL A 164 7.61 -33.53 -33.79
CA VAL A 164 6.83 -34.77 -33.59
C VAL A 164 6.55 -35.46 -34.91
N CYS A 165 6.08 -34.74 -35.94
CA CYS A 165 5.86 -35.31 -37.27
C CYS A 165 7.17 -35.83 -37.90
N GLY A 166 8.26 -35.09 -37.70
CA GLY A 166 9.60 -35.51 -38.14
C GLY A 166 10.04 -36.80 -37.45
N LEU A 167 9.91 -36.87 -36.12
CA LEU A 167 10.27 -38.04 -35.31
C LEU A 167 9.43 -39.29 -35.65
N MET A 168 8.13 -39.12 -35.89
CA MET A 168 7.23 -40.23 -36.28
C MET A 168 7.54 -40.79 -37.68
N SER A 169 8.21 -40.01 -38.52
CA SER A 169 8.56 -40.39 -39.89
C SER A 169 10.01 -40.91 -40.01
N LEU A 170 10.74 -41.06 -38.90
CA LEU A 170 12.13 -41.50 -38.89
C LEU A 170 12.27 -43.03 -38.88
N GLN A 171 13.19 -43.53 -39.71
CA GLN A 171 13.82 -44.84 -39.57
C GLN A 171 15.32 -44.62 -39.31
N PRO A 172 15.74 -44.45 -38.04
CA PRO A 172 17.13 -44.14 -37.72
C PRO A 172 18.06 -45.31 -38.10
N GLY A 173 19.06 -45.01 -38.93
CA GLY A 173 20.13 -45.91 -39.31
C GLY A 173 21.38 -45.70 -38.45
N GLY A 174 21.69 -46.69 -37.61
CA GLY A 174 22.90 -46.69 -36.78
C GLY A 174 22.82 -45.87 -35.49
N ASP A 175 23.82 -46.06 -34.63
CA ASP A 175 23.80 -45.58 -33.24
C ASP A 175 23.78 -44.04 -33.13
N ALA A 176 24.48 -43.35 -34.03
CA ALA A 176 24.52 -41.89 -34.04
C ALA A 176 23.14 -41.27 -34.36
N GLU A 177 22.38 -41.85 -35.30
CA GLU A 177 21.03 -41.37 -35.60
C GLU A 177 20.04 -41.68 -34.47
N TRP A 178 20.21 -42.81 -33.78
CA TRP A 178 19.44 -43.12 -32.58
C TRP A 178 19.68 -42.13 -31.43
N THR A 179 20.93 -41.76 -31.17
CA THR A 179 21.23 -40.76 -30.13
C THR A 179 20.61 -39.39 -30.45
N ALA A 180 20.64 -38.96 -31.71
CA ALA A 180 20.01 -37.72 -32.15
C ALA A 180 18.48 -37.78 -32.01
N ALA A 181 17.86 -38.91 -32.34
CA ALA A 181 16.41 -39.11 -32.18
C ALA A 181 16.00 -39.03 -30.70
N TRP A 182 16.76 -39.67 -29.80
CA TRP A 182 16.53 -39.58 -28.36
C TRP A 182 16.70 -38.15 -27.82
N ALA A 183 17.73 -37.43 -28.26
CA ALA A 183 17.94 -36.04 -27.87
C ALA A 183 16.77 -35.14 -28.30
N ALA A 184 16.26 -35.33 -29.51
CA ALA A 184 15.08 -34.61 -30.01
C ALA A 184 13.81 -34.95 -29.21
N TRP A 185 13.57 -36.23 -28.89
CA TRP A 185 12.44 -36.65 -28.03
C TRP A 185 12.51 -36.02 -26.64
N ILE A 186 13.68 -36.05 -26.00
CA ILE A 186 13.90 -35.42 -24.69
C ILE A 186 13.66 -33.90 -24.77
N GLY A 187 14.13 -33.26 -25.86
CA GLY A 187 13.90 -31.85 -26.13
C GLY A 187 12.41 -31.48 -26.17
N VAL A 188 11.61 -32.22 -26.95
CA VAL A 188 10.15 -32.01 -27.07
C VAL A 188 9.44 -32.26 -25.74
N ILE A 189 9.78 -33.32 -25.00
CA ILE A 189 9.20 -33.60 -23.68
C ILE A 189 9.51 -32.45 -22.71
N ALA A 190 10.75 -31.95 -22.71
CA ALA A 190 11.14 -30.81 -21.89
C ALA A 190 10.37 -29.53 -22.25
N GLN A 191 10.05 -29.30 -23.53
CA GLN A 191 9.21 -28.19 -23.97
C GLN A 191 7.76 -28.32 -23.46
N ILE A 192 7.19 -29.54 -23.43
CA ILE A 192 5.86 -29.79 -22.84
C ILE A 192 5.86 -29.43 -21.35
N VAL A 193 6.88 -29.91 -20.61
CA VAL A 193 7.03 -29.65 -19.17
C VAL A 193 7.34 -28.18 -18.89
N TRP A 194 7.93 -27.46 -19.85
CA TRP A 194 8.28 -26.05 -19.70
C TRP A 194 7.06 -25.16 -19.51
N PHE A 195 5.92 -25.40 -20.17
CA PHE A 195 4.72 -24.57 -20.04
C PHE A 195 4.26 -24.38 -18.57
N PRO A 196 3.97 -25.44 -17.79
CA PRO A 196 3.57 -25.29 -16.39
C PRO A 196 4.68 -24.72 -15.50
N VAL A 197 5.95 -24.98 -15.82
CA VAL A 197 7.10 -24.42 -15.07
C VAL A 197 7.23 -22.91 -15.31
N HIS A 198 7.05 -22.46 -16.55
CA HIS A 198 7.08 -21.06 -16.91
C HIS A 198 5.92 -20.29 -16.28
N ASP A 199 4.71 -20.86 -16.31
CA ASP A 199 3.53 -20.26 -15.70
C ASP A 199 3.67 -20.16 -14.17
N ARG A 200 4.21 -21.18 -13.49
CA ARG A 200 4.52 -21.08 -12.05
C ARG A 200 5.58 -20.02 -11.76
N ALA A 201 6.60 -19.91 -12.61
CA ALA A 201 7.63 -18.88 -12.48
C ALA A 201 7.08 -17.46 -12.72
N ARG A 202 5.97 -17.31 -13.45
CA ARG A 202 5.20 -16.06 -13.57
C ARG A 202 4.18 -15.85 -12.44
N GLY A 203 3.59 -16.91 -11.89
CA GLY A 203 2.47 -16.78 -10.95
C GLY A 203 2.89 -16.43 -9.53
N LEU A 204 3.85 -17.16 -8.94
CA LEU A 204 4.04 -17.16 -7.49
C LEU A 204 4.80 -15.94 -6.94
N GLY A 205 5.71 -15.36 -7.72
CA GLY A 205 6.50 -14.20 -7.27
C GLY A 205 5.79 -12.86 -7.48
N TRP A 206 4.79 -12.79 -8.36
CA TRP A 206 4.19 -11.53 -8.81
C TRP A 206 2.86 -11.23 -8.08
N THR A 207 2.09 -12.27 -7.75
CA THR A 207 0.88 -12.13 -6.90
C THR A 207 1.23 -11.94 -5.43
N GLY A 208 2.26 -12.62 -4.92
CA GLY A 208 2.71 -12.47 -3.53
C GLY A 208 3.15 -11.04 -3.17
N ASP A 209 3.66 -10.28 -4.14
CA ASP A 209 4.04 -8.87 -3.94
C ASP A 209 2.80 -7.96 -3.84
N ALA A 210 1.76 -8.22 -4.63
CA ALA A 210 0.48 -7.52 -4.51
C ALA A 210 -0.19 -7.84 -3.17
N ASP A 211 -0.13 -9.09 -2.73
CA ASP A 211 -0.65 -9.53 -1.44
C ASP A 211 0.15 -8.91 -0.28
N ALA A 212 1.47 -8.74 -0.40
CA ALA A 212 2.29 -8.04 0.60
C ALA A 212 1.94 -6.54 0.68
N VAL A 213 1.72 -5.89 -0.46
CA VAL A 213 1.23 -4.50 -0.54
C VAL A 213 -0.13 -4.37 0.12
N GLU A 214 -1.04 -5.30 -0.17
CA GLU A 214 -2.40 -5.31 0.36
C GLU A 214 -2.40 -5.63 1.87
N THR A 215 -1.54 -6.54 2.32
CA THR A 215 -1.35 -6.85 3.74
C THR A 215 -0.76 -5.67 4.50
N ALA A 216 0.16 -4.90 3.90
CA ALA A 216 0.68 -3.68 4.52
C ALA A 216 -0.41 -2.58 4.62
N ARG A 217 -1.26 -2.46 3.60
CA ARG A 217 -2.43 -1.56 3.59
C ARG A 217 -3.46 -1.95 4.66
N LEU A 218 -3.73 -3.24 4.80
CA LEU A 218 -4.70 -3.81 5.76
C LEU A 218 -4.08 -4.14 7.13
N GLY A 219 -2.79 -3.88 7.31
CA GLY A 219 -2.03 -4.26 8.49
C GLY A 219 -2.53 -3.60 9.79
N PRO A 220 -1.98 -4.01 10.94
CA PRO A 220 -2.45 -3.58 12.26
C PRO A 220 -2.39 -2.05 12.39
N PRO A 221 -3.35 -1.42 13.10
CA PRO A 221 -3.42 0.03 13.27
C PRO A 221 -2.13 0.63 13.85
N HIS A 222 -1.90 1.91 13.57
CA HIS A 222 -0.69 2.59 14.01
C HIS A 222 -0.50 2.48 15.53
N PRO A 223 0.72 2.21 16.06
CA PRO A 223 0.95 2.00 17.49
C PRO A 223 0.42 3.12 18.39
N ALA A 224 0.55 4.38 17.98
CA ALA A 224 -0.03 5.53 18.70
C ALA A 224 -1.57 5.51 18.81
N LEU A 225 -2.28 4.95 17.81
CA LEU A 225 -3.73 4.78 17.90
C LEU A 225 -4.09 3.70 18.91
N CYS A 226 -3.40 2.56 18.86
CA CYS A 226 -3.57 1.47 19.82
C CYS A 226 -3.28 1.91 21.25
N ALA A 227 -2.16 2.63 21.44
CA ALA A 227 -1.76 3.15 22.75
C ALA A 227 -2.76 4.17 23.29
N LEU A 228 -3.33 5.03 22.44
CA LEU A 228 -4.36 5.99 22.87
C LEU A 228 -5.67 5.29 23.21
N GLU A 229 -6.11 4.31 22.41
CA GLU A 229 -7.30 3.52 22.70
C GLU A 229 -7.19 2.76 24.03
N ALA A 230 -6.02 2.17 24.30
CA ALA A 230 -5.75 1.45 25.55
C ALA A 230 -5.68 2.38 26.77
N ARG A 231 -5.06 3.56 26.63
CA ARG A 231 -4.85 4.50 27.75
C ARG A 231 -6.06 5.37 28.06
N ASP A 232 -6.73 5.89 27.03
CA ASP A 232 -7.89 6.76 27.16
C ASP A 232 -8.85 6.57 25.96
N PRO A 233 -9.77 5.59 26.05
CA PRO A 233 -10.70 5.28 24.98
C PRO A 233 -11.69 6.43 24.72
N GLU A 234 -11.96 7.30 25.69
CA GLU A 234 -12.87 8.42 25.51
C GLU A 234 -12.21 9.51 24.65
N THR A 235 -10.95 9.83 24.93
CA THR A 235 -10.14 10.73 24.11
C THR A 235 -9.98 10.19 22.69
N PHE A 236 -9.77 8.88 22.53
CA PHE A 236 -9.75 8.24 21.20
C PHE A 236 -11.06 8.44 20.44
N ARG A 237 -12.22 8.23 21.08
CA ARG A 237 -13.54 8.49 20.48
C ARG A 237 -13.72 9.96 20.08
N ARG A 238 -13.31 10.90 20.94
CA ARG A 238 -13.37 12.35 20.66
C ARG A 238 -12.50 12.73 19.47
N LEU A 239 -11.32 12.12 19.34
CA LEU A 239 -10.45 12.29 18.17
C LEU A 239 -11.11 11.81 16.87
N ARG A 240 -11.76 10.63 16.90
CA ARG A 240 -12.53 10.13 15.74
C ARG A 240 -13.63 11.10 15.32
N VAL A 241 -14.37 11.66 16.28
CA VAL A 241 -15.40 12.68 16.03
C VAL A 241 -14.79 13.97 15.47
N SER A 242 -13.61 14.38 15.96
CA SER A 242 -12.86 15.53 15.44
C SER A 242 -12.56 15.40 13.95
N ARG A 243 -12.22 14.18 13.51
CA ARG A 243 -11.83 13.89 12.13
C ARG A 243 -13.00 14.02 11.16
N LEU A 244 -14.19 13.56 11.56
CA LEU A 244 -15.41 13.65 10.75
C LEU A 244 -15.96 15.10 10.64
N ARG A 245 -15.58 15.98 11.56
CA ARG A 245 -16.10 17.35 11.60
C ARG A 245 -15.23 18.31 10.79
N THR A 246 -15.84 18.93 9.79
CA THR A 246 -15.20 19.91 8.91
C THR A 246 -15.51 21.36 9.32
N ARG A 247 -16.55 21.55 10.14
CA ARG A 247 -16.95 22.83 10.71
C ARG A 247 -16.90 22.78 12.23
N ARG A 248 -16.48 23.89 12.84
CA ARG A 248 -16.58 24.11 14.29
C ARG A 248 -18.06 24.14 14.69
N GLY A 249 -18.47 23.26 15.60
CA GLY A 249 -19.77 23.39 16.24
C GLY A 249 -19.81 24.69 17.04
N ARG A 250 -20.54 25.70 16.55
CA ARG A 250 -20.78 26.94 17.30
C ARG A 250 -21.49 26.59 18.61
N ASN A 251 -21.11 27.23 19.71
CA ASN A 251 -21.93 27.26 20.91
C ASN A 251 -23.27 27.88 20.51
N ARG A 252 -24.29 27.07 20.24
CA ARG A 252 -25.66 27.55 20.41
C ARG A 252 -25.78 27.79 21.90
N GLY A 253 -25.72 29.06 22.30
CA GLY A 253 -25.94 29.45 23.67
C GLY A 253 -27.20 28.76 24.18
N ARG A 254 -27.16 28.34 25.45
CA ARG A 254 -28.33 27.87 26.19
C ARG A 254 -29.52 28.78 25.84
N PRO A 255 -30.71 28.26 25.49
CA PRO A 255 -31.86 29.11 25.23
C PRO A 255 -32.03 30.01 26.45
N ARG A 256 -31.93 31.33 26.26
CA ARG A 256 -32.29 32.29 27.30
C ARG A 256 -33.75 32.03 27.61
N ARG A 257 -34.00 31.35 28.73
CA ARG A 257 -35.33 31.20 29.32
C ARG A 257 -35.83 32.63 29.51
N ARG A 258 -36.76 33.08 28.65
CA ARG A 258 -37.51 34.30 28.91
C ARG A 258 -38.29 34.01 30.19
N THR A 259 -37.89 34.65 31.28
CA THR A 259 -38.72 34.75 32.48
C THR A 259 -39.99 35.50 32.04
N PRO A 260 -41.20 34.96 32.24
CA PRO A 260 -42.41 35.73 32.06
C PRO A 260 -42.35 36.88 33.06
N ALA A 261 -42.51 38.11 32.58
CA ALA A 261 -42.78 39.24 33.45
C ALA A 261 -44.07 38.91 34.20
N GLY A 262 -43.97 38.83 35.53
CA GLY A 262 -45.15 38.74 36.37
C GLY A 262 -46.04 39.93 36.06
N SER A 263 -47.23 39.65 35.55
CA SER A 263 -48.33 40.60 35.53
C SER A 263 -48.74 40.84 36.98
N GLY A 264 -48.10 41.84 37.59
CA GLY A 264 -48.61 42.47 38.80
C GLY A 264 -49.97 43.09 38.50
N GLU A 265 -50.90 42.85 39.42
CA GLU A 265 -52.24 43.44 39.47
C GLU A 265 -52.21 44.97 39.35
N PRO A 266 -53.22 45.57 38.72
CA PRO A 266 -53.64 46.92 39.05
C PRO A 266 -54.90 46.89 39.93
N VAL A 267 -54.68 47.21 41.21
CA VAL A 267 -55.35 48.26 41.98
C VAL A 267 -56.80 48.58 41.62
N SER A 268 -57.67 48.32 42.61
CA SER A 268 -59.00 48.90 42.78
C SER A 268 -58.96 50.43 42.83
N THR A 269 -59.80 51.07 42.01
CA THR A 269 -60.38 52.40 42.26
C THR A 269 -61.70 52.51 41.49
N GLY A 270 -62.80 52.77 42.21
CA GLY A 270 -64.12 53.10 41.64
C GLY A 270 -65.24 52.28 42.24
#